data_AF-A0A1M5JGF8-F1
#
_entry.id   AF-A0A1M5JGF8-F1
#
_cell.length_a   1.000
_cell.length_b   1.000
_cell.length_c   1.000
_cell.angle_alpha   90.00
_cell.angle_beta   90.00
_cell.angle_gamma   90.00
#
_symmetry.space_group_name_H-M   'P 1'
#
loop_
_entity.id
_entity.type
_entity.pdbx_description
1 polymer ?
#
loop_
_entity_poly.entity_id
_entity_poly.type
_entity_poly.pdbx_seq_one_letter_code
_entity_poly.pdbx_strand_id
1 'polypeptide(L)'
;MISGRPDINQVLSQMRDMRSQVQAPSSPVSNVAKVGGESEGSQTVERADFAEMLKNAVNNVNALQKESTQLAQSYERGDEGVDLPQVMIGLQKSSVSFEAMTQVRNKLVDAYEKIMNMPI
;
A
#
# COMPACT_ATOMS: atom_id res chain seq x y z
N MET A 1 -29.65 -22.25 -37.90
CA MET A 1 -30.48 -22.21 -36.67
C MET A 1 -29.57 -21.72 -35.54
N ILE A 2 -29.80 -20.50 -35.08
CA ILE A 2 -29.00 -19.84 -34.03
C ILE A 2 -29.58 -20.26 -32.67
N SER A 3 -28.84 -21.05 -31.90
CA SER A 3 -29.15 -21.28 -30.48
C SER A 3 -28.61 -20.12 -29.66
N GLY A 4 -29.43 -19.08 -29.54
CA GLY A 4 -29.20 -17.97 -28.65
C GLY A 4 -29.56 -18.33 -27.21
N ARG A 5 -28.58 -18.12 -26.32
CA ARG A 5 -28.72 -17.76 -24.88
C ARG A 5 -29.15 -18.86 -23.88
N PRO A 6 -28.20 -19.66 -23.40
CA PRO A 6 -28.30 -20.39 -22.13
C PRO A 6 -27.63 -19.71 -20.90
N ASP A 7 -26.86 -18.63 -21.05
CA ASP A 7 -25.91 -18.24 -19.98
C ASP A 7 -26.39 -17.18 -18.97
N ILE A 8 -27.44 -16.40 -19.28
CA ILE A 8 -27.86 -15.29 -18.40
C ILE A 8 -28.44 -15.80 -17.07
N ASN A 9 -29.19 -16.90 -17.09
CA ASN A 9 -29.74 -17.49 -15.87
C ASN A 9 -28.67 -18.17 -15.00
N GLN A 10 -27.60 -18.68 -15.61
CA GLN A 10 -26.48 -19.32 -14.89
C GLN A 10 -25.57 -18.30 -14.20
N VAL A 11 -25.31 -17.16 -14.83
CA VAL A 11 -24.53 -16.07 -14.21
C VAL A 11 -25.30 -15.44 -13.04
N LEU A 12 -26.63 -15.34 -13.13
CA LEU A 12 -27.48 -14.84 -12.06
C LEU A 12 -27.58 -15.80 -10.86
N SER A 13 -27.50 -17.12 -11.08
CA SER A 13 -27.37 -18.08 -9.96
C SER A 13 -25.97 -18.01 -9.35
N GLN A 14 -24.92 -17.86 -10.16
CA GLN A 14 -23.54 -17.76 -9.69
C GLN A 14 -23.28 -16.51 -8.82
N MET A 15 -23.90 -15.37 -9.17
CA MET A 15 -23.81 -14.17 -8.33
C MET A 15 -24.56 -14.31 -6.99
N ARG A 16 -25.59 -15.15 -6.92
CA ARG A 16 -26.33 -15.41 -5.68
C ARG A 16 -25.51 -16.26 -4.70
N ASP A 17 -24.78 -17.24 -5.22
CA ASP A 17 -23.91 -18.11 -4.42
C ASP A 17 -22.66 -17.37 -3.93
N MET A 18 -22.15 -16.40 -4.70
CA MET A 18 -21.02 -15.57 -4.26
C MET A 18 -21.40 -14.58 -3.15
N ARG A 19 -22.63 -14.04 -3.18
CA ARG A 19 -23.14 -13.13 -2.13
C ARG A 19 -23.42 -13.84 -0.81
N SER A 20 -23.81 -15.11 -0.84
CA SER A 20 -24.05 -15.90 0.38
C SER A 20 -22.75 -16.22 1.13
N GLN A 21 -21.61 -16.25 0.44
CA GLN A 21 -20.31 -16.47 1.06
C GLN A 21 -19.69 -15.20 1.68
N VAL A 22 -20.18 -14.01 1.30
CA VAL A 22 -19.68 -12.72 1.81
C VAL A 22 -20.55 -12.17 2.96
N GLN A 23 -21.75 -12.73 3.19
CA GLN A 23 -22.72 -12.25 4.19
C GLN A 23 -22.94 -13.25 5.33
N ALA A 24 -21.87 -13.78 5.93
CA ALA A 24 -21.93 -14.42 7.26
C ALA A 24 -20.98 -13.69 8.22
N PRO A 25 -21.47 -13.21 9.39
CA PRO A 25 -20.74 -12.33 10.29
C PRO A 25 -19.71 -13.09 11.16
N SER A 26 -18.49 -12.55 11.21
CA SER A 26 -17.52 -12.54 12.33
C SER A 26 -17.37 -13.81 13.20
N SER A 27 -16.22 -14.47 13.05
CA SER A 27 -15.51 -15.12 14.17
C SER A 27 -14.10 -14.54 14.26
N PRO A 28 -13.68 -13.98 15.41
CA PRO A 28 -12.33 -13.44 15.58
C PRO A 28 -11.32 -14.59 15.57
N VAL A 29 -10.33 -14.48 14.70
CA VAL A 29 -9.17 -15.38 14.67
C VAL A 29 -8.25 -15.06 15.86
N SER A 30 -8.65 -15.51 17.04
CA SER A 30 -7.76 -15.77 18.16
C SER A 30 -7.04 -17.10 17.91
N ASN A 31 -5.96 -17.11 17.12
CA ASN A 31 -4.85 -18.07 17.30
C ASN A 31 -3.64 -17.75 16.39
N VAL A 32 -2.79 -16.81 16.80
CA VAL A 32 -1.35 -16.92 16.54
C VAL A 32 -0.69 -17.07 17.90
N ALA A 33 -0.81 -18.29 18.43
CA ALA A 33 0.03 -18.74 19.52
C ALA A 33 1.29 -19.36 18.92
N LYS A 34 2.44 -18.82 19.33
CA LYS A 34 3.74 -19.50 19.52
C LYS A 34 4.85 -19.24 18.50
N VAL A 35 5.41 -18.04 18.57
CA VAL A 35 6.86 -17.84 18.74
C VAL A 35 6.96 -16.95 19.98
N GLY A 36 7.20 -17.48 21.17
CA GLY A 36 8.55 -17.70 21.67
C GLY A 36 8.90 -16.52 22.57
N GLY A 37 8.68 -16.71 23.88
CA GLY A 37 9.10 -15.92 25.05
C GLY A 37 9.58 -14.48 24.87
N GLU A 38 8.91 -13.52 25.51
CA GLU A 38 9.47 -12.75 26.64
C GLU A 38 8.56 -11.56 26.98
N SER A 39 8.07 -11.59 28.23
CA SER A 39 7.86 -10.46 29.13
C SER A 39 6.91 -9.32 28.75
N GLU A 40 5.81 -9.27 29.51
CA GLU A 40 5.11 -8.05 29.88
C GLU A 40 6.11 -6.96 30.31
N GLY A 41 6.07 -5.82 29.64
CA GLY A 41 6.92 -4.68 29.97
C GLY A 41 6.52 -3.45 29.16
N SER A 42 5.80 -2.55 29.82
CA SER A 42 5.71 -1.10 29.54
C SER A 42 5.74 -0.69 28.06
N GLN A 43 4.58 -0.30 27.52
CA GLN A 43 4.48 0.46 26.26
C GLN A 43 5.08 1.86 26.43
N THR A 44 6.40 1.96 26.53
CA THR A 44 7.13 3.15 26.14
C THR A 44 7.12 3.19 24.62
N VAL A 45 6.25 4.01 24.06
CA VAL A 45 6.19 4.31 22.62
C VAL A 45 7.60 4.48 22.08
N GLU A 46 7.99 3.57 21.20
CA GLU A 46 9.27 3.50 20.51
C GLU A 46 9.48 4.77 19.70
N ARG A 47 10.11 5.76 20.33
CA ARG A 47 10.51 7.01 19.67
C ARG A 47 11.57 6.78 18.59
N ALA A 48 12.26 5.63 18.65
CA ALA A 48 13.22 5.20 17.64
C ALA A 48 12.55 4.79 16.32
N ASP A 49 11.36 4.16 16.37
CA ASP A 49 10.76 3.49 15.22
C ASP A 49 10.18 4.44 14.17
N PHE A 50 9.54 5.54 14.60
CA PHE A 50 8.89 6.44 13.66
C PHE A 50 9.90 7.27 12.85
N ALA A 51 10.97 7.75 13.47
CA ALA A 51 12.01 8.50 12.78
C ALA A 51 12.78 7.61 11.78
N GLU A 52 13.00 6.35 12.16
CA GLU A 52 13.60 5.34 11.28
C GLU A 52 12.67 4.97 10.12
N MET A 53 11.37 4.77 10.38
CA MET A 53 10.36 4.54 9.35
C MET A 53 10.28 5.72 8.37
N LEU A 54 10.30 6.96 8.86
CA LEU A 54 10.29 8.16 8.02
C LEU A 54 11.55 8.25 7.16
N LYS A 55 12.72 8.01 7.75
CA LYS A 55 13.99 7.95 7.03
C LYS A 55 13.96 6.88 5.93
N ASN A 56 13.43 5.70 6.24
CA ASN A 56 13.26 4.61 5.29
C ASN A 56 12.28 4.97 4.18
N ALA A 57 11.17 5.65 4.50
CA ALA A 57 10.23 6.13 3.49
C ALA A 57 10.92 7.10 2.52
N VAL A 58 11.63 8.11 3.03
CA VAL A 58 12.36 9.09 2.21
C VAL A 58 13.40 8.41 1.31
N ASN A 59 14.17 7.47 1.85
CA ASN A 59 15.12 6.68 1.07
C ASN A 59 14.44 5.86 -0.03
N ASN A 60 13.25 5.30 0.25
CA ASN A 60 12.50 4.52 -0.71
C ASN A 60 12.01 5.37 -1.90
N VAL A 61 11.53 6.59 -1.67
CA VAL A 61 11.16 7.49 -2.79
C VAL A 61 12.36 7.92 -3.61
N ASN A 62 13.52 8.15 -2.98
CA ASN A 62 14.75 8.40 -3.73
C ASN A 62 15.12 7.22 -4.64
N ALA A 63 15.02 5.99 -4.12
CA ALA A 63 15.24 4.78 -4.89
C ALA A 63 14.25 4.64 -6.05
N LEU A 64 12.95 4.85 -5.80
CA LEU A 64 11.89 4.78 -6.81
C LEU A 64 12.08 5.82 -7.93
N GLN A 65 12.52 7.04 -7.59
CA GLN A 65 12.83 8.10 -8.54
C GLN A 65 14.02 7.71 -9.44
N LYS A 66 15.07 7.14 -8.83
CA LYS A 66 16.25 6.68 -9.55
C LYS A 66 15.92 5.51 -10.49
N GLU A 67 15.15 4.53 -10.00
CA GLU A 67 14.68 3.39 -10.79
C GLU A 67 13.81 3.85 -11.98
N SER A 68 12.87 4.76 -11.74
CA SER A 68 12.02 5.34 -12.80
C SER A 68 12.83 6.08 -13.87
N THR A 69 13.88 6.82 -13.46
CA THR A 69 14.79 7.51 -14.38
C THR A 69 15.59 6.51 -15.22
N GLN A 70 15.99 5.39 -14.61
CA GLN A 70 16.75 4.33 -15.26
C GLN A 70 15.89 3.56 -16.27
N LEU A 71 14.64 3.27 -15.92
CA LEU A 71 13.61 2.67 -16.78
C LEU A 71 13.26 3.57 -17.97
N ALA A 72 13.13 4.89 -17.75
CA ALA A 72 12.90 5.84 -18.83
C ALA A 72 14.07 5.86 -19.82
N GLN A 73 15.32 5.88 -19.32
CA GLN A 73 16.50 5.83 -20.18
C GLN A 73 16.66 4.50 -20.93
N SER A 74 16.35 3.35 -20.31
CA SER A 74 16.39 2.07 -21.03
C SER A 74 15.30 1.99 -22.09
N TYR A 75 14.10 2.52 -21.81
CA TYR A 75 13.04 2.64 -22.80
C TYR A 75 13.43 3.53 -24.00
N GLU A 76 14.00 4.72 -23.75
CA GLU A 76 14.49 5.62 -24.81
C GLU A 76 15.62 4.99 -25.66
N ARG A 77 16.41 4.09 -25.07
CA ARG A 77 17.46 3.35 -25.78
C ARG A 77 16.95 2.13 -26.56
N GLY A 78 15.66 1.79 -26.43
CA GLY A 78 15.06 0.64 -27.12
C GLY A 78 15.44 -0.72 -26.53
N ASP A 79 15.73 -0.78 -25.23
CA ASP A 79 16.14 -2.01 -24.53
C ASP A 79 15.00 -3.05 -24.53
N GLU A 80 15.29 -4.27 -24.99
CA GLU A 80 14.33 -5.38 -25.09
C GLU A 80 14.00 -5.94 -23.70
N GLY A 81 13.11 -5.27 -22.97
CA GLY A 81 12.68 -5.72 -21.64
C GLY A 81 11.81 -4.74 -20.84
N VAL A 82 11.68 -3.50 -21.30
CA VAL A 82 10.83 -2.48 -20.66
C VAL A 82 9.57 -2.28 -21.48
N ASP A 83 8.50 -2.92 -21.05
CA ASP A 83 7.20 -2.79 -21.69
C ASP A 83 6.54 -1.46 -21.27
N LEU A 84 5.99 -0.71 -22.24
CA LEU A 84 5.34 0.59 -22.00
C LEU A 84 4.31 0.55 -20.83
N PRO A 85 3.51 -0.51 -20.65
CA PRO A 85 2.63 -0.65 -19.49
C PRO A 85 3.37 -0.65 -18.14
N GLN A 86 4.57 -1.23 -18.05
CA GLN A 86 5.36 -1.23 -16.81
C GLN A 86 5.86 0.17 -16.45
N VAL A 87 6.28 0.96 -17.45
CA VAL A 87 6.68 2.37 -17.25
C VAL A 87 5.50 3.17 -16.73
N MET A 88 4.31 3.01 -17.32
CA MET A 88 3.10 3.71 -16.88
C MET A 88 2.70 3.34 -15.45
N ILE A 89 2.81 2.07 -15.06
CA ILE A 89 2.55 1.62 -13.68
C ILE A 89 3.59 2.21 -12.72
N GLY A 90 4.87 2.24 -13.10
CA GLY A 90 5.94 2.85 -12.30
C GLY A 90 5.72 4.34 -12.06
N LEU A 91 5.30 5.07 -13.10
CA LEU A 91 4.94 6.49 -13.01
C LEU A 91 3.73 6.72 -12.08
N GLN A 92 2.67 5.91 -12.21
CA GLN A 92 1.49 6.02 -11.35
C GLN A 92 1.81 5.72 -9.88
N LYS A 93 2.59 4.67 -9.60
CA LYS A 93 3.05 4.36 -8.24
C LYS A 93 3.84 5.52 -7.66
N SER A 94 4.78 6.06 -8.41
CA SER A 94 5.61 7.20 -7.97
C SER A 94 4.77 8.43 -7.65
N SER A 95 3.78 8.75 -8.48
CA SER A 95 2.88 9.89 -8.24
C SER A 95 2.07 9.73 -6.96
N VAL A 96 1.46 8.55 -6.76
CA VAL A 96 0.66 8.28 -5.55
C VAL A 96 1.53 8.27 -4.30
N SER A 97 2.72 7.69 -4.37
CA SER A 97 3.67 7.69 -3.25
C SER A 97 4.15 9.11 -2.89
N PHE A 98 4.38 9.97 -3.87
CA PHE A 98 4.77 11.36 -3.64
C PHE A 98 3.65 12.18 -2.97
N GLU A 99 2.41 11.98 -3.40
CA GLU A 99 1.25 12.63 -2.78
C GLU A 99 1.10 12.19 -1.31
N ALA A 100 1.21 10.89 -1.04
CA ALA A 100 1.20 10.36 0.32
C ALA A 100 2.33 10.96 1.19
N MET A 101 3.53 11.11 0.65
CA MET A 101 4.64 11.77 1.36
C MET A 101 4.37 13.22 1.69
N THR A 102 3.71 13.95 0.80
CA THR A 102 3.36 15.35 1.06
C THR A 102 2.40 15.45 2.23
N GLN A 103 1.44 14.53 2.34
CA GLN A 103 0.54 14.45 3.50
C GLN A 103 1.29 14.12 4.79
N VAL A 104 2.21 13.15 4.76
CA VAL A 104 3.06 12.81 5.91
C VAL A 104 3.89 14.02 6.34
N ARG A 105 4.55 14.71 5.39
CA ARG A 105 5.31 15.94 5.66
C ARG A 105 4.46 16.99 6.37
N ASN A 106 3.27 17.27 5.86
CA ASN A 106 2.38 18.27 6.46
C ASN A 106 1.99 17.86 7.89
N LYS A 107 1.64 16.58 8.12
CA LYS A 107 1.32 16.06 9.46
C LYS A 107 2.48 16.15 10.45
N LEU A 108 3.73 16.01 9.98
CA LEU A 108 4.91 16.17 10.81
C LEU A 108 5.13 17.62 11.24
N VAL A 109 4.92 18.56 10.32
CA VAL A 109 4.99 20.00 10.61
C VAL A 109 3.90 20.37 11.62
N ASP A 110 2.65 19.93 11.39
CA ASP A 110 1.52 20.14 12.31
C ASP A 110 1.84 19.60 13.71
N ALA A 111 2.44 18.40 13.80
CA ALA A 111 2.78 17.77 15.08
C ALA A 111 3.89 18.55 15.82
N TYR A 112 4.88 19.07 15.10
CA TYR A 112 5.92 19.93 15.67
C TYR A 112 5.34 21.25 16.17
N GLU A 113 4.54 21.93 15.34
CA GLU A 113 3.85 23.16 15.73
C GLU A 113 2.94 22.96 16.95
N LYS A 114 2.23 21.83 17.03
CA LYS A 114 1.36 21.49 18.16
C LYS A 114 2.13 21.25 19.46
N ILE A 115 3.32 20.65 19.40
CA ILE A 115 4.19 20.51 20.58
C ILE A 115 4.72 21.87 21.03
N MET A 116 5.07 22.75 20.08
CA MET A 116 5.60 24.09 20.39
C MET A 116 4.53 25.04 20.94
N ASN A 117 3.29 24.91 20.49
CA ASN A 117 2.15 25.69 20.96
C ASN A 117 1.42 25.06 22.16
N MET A 118 1.89 23.93 22.69
CA MET A 118 1.40 23.42 23.97
C MET A 118 1.83 24.38 25.08
N PRO A 119 0.91 25.00 25.83
CA PRO A 119 1.29 25.75 27.00
C PRO A 119 1.88 24.78 28.03
N ILE A 120 3.07 25.13 28.52
CA ILE A 120 3.69 24.54 29.71
C ILE A 120 2.87 24.86 30.97
#